data_AF-A0A556V6M4-F1
#
_entry.id   AF-A0A556V6M4-F1
#
_cell.length_a   1.000
_cell.length_b   1.000
_cell.length_c   1.000
_cell.angle_alpha   90.00
_cell.angle_beta   90.00
_cell.angle_gamma   90.00
#
_symmetry.space_group_name_H-M   'P 1'
#
loop_
_entity.id
_entity.type
_entity.pdbx_description
1 polymer ?
#
loop_
_entity_poly.entity_id
_entity_poly.type
_entity_poly.pdbx_seq_one_letter_code
_entity_poly.pdbx_strand_id
1 'polypeptide(L)'
;MLPEGEDLNEWIAVNTVDFFNQINMLYGTITEFCTETNCSVMSAGPKCSFSKKLHLQEEAHLNTSFKHFIFFVQEFNLIDRRELVPLQELIEKLGTKDR
;
A
#
# COMPACT_ATOMS: atom_id res chain seq x y z
N MET A 1 -6.64 13.52 8.12
CA MET A 1 -7.57 14.47 8.75
C MET A 1 -9.02 14.09 8.47
N LEU A 2 -9.81 13.97 9.54
CA LEU A 2 -11.26 13.77 9.51
C LEU A 2 -11.96 15.13 9.26
N PRO A 3 -12.87 15.26 8.28
CA PRO A 3 -13.61 16.50 8.06
C PRO A 3 -14.50 16.87 9.26
N GLU A 4 -14.77 18.17 9.43
CA GLU A 4 -15.59 18.65 10.55
C GLU A 4 -17.04 18.20 10.38
N GLY A 5 -17.58 17.53 11.40
CA GLY A 5 -18.95 17.02 11.41
C GLY A 5 -19.14 15.58 10.88
N GLU A 6 -18.07 14.94 10.39
CA GLU A 6 -18.11 13.54 9.93
C GLU A 6 -17.92 12.55 11.07
N ASP A 7 -18.57 11.38 10.98
CA ASP A 7 -18.33 10.27 11.90
C ASP A 7 -17.02 9.54 11.56
N LEU A 8 -16.24 9.23 12.59
CA LEU A 8 -14.94 8.57 12.43
C LEU A 8 -15.07 7.17 11.81
N ASN A 9 -16.07 6.38 12.20
CA ASN A 9 -16.21 5.02 11.70
C ASN A 9 -16.70 5.02 10.25
N GLU A 10 -17.64 5.90 9.90
CA GLU A 10 -18.08 6.08 8.52
C GLU A 10 -16.91 6.52 7.62
N TRP A 11 -16.11 7.48 8.11
CA TRP A 11 -14.93 7.95 7.39
C TRP A 11 -13.89 6.84 7.17
N ILE A 12 -13.59 6.03 8.20
CA ILE A 12 -12.69 4.88 8.08
C ILE A 12 -13.27 3.85 7.13
N ALA A 13 -14.57 3.56 7.18
CA ALA A 13 -15.21 2.57 6.33
C ALA A 13 -15.12 2.95 4.85
N VAL A 14 -15.44 4.20 4.51
CA VAL A 14 -15.35 4.71 3.13
C VAL A 14 -13.92 4.61 2.61
N ASN A 15 -12.94 5.10 3.36
CA ASN A 15 -11.53 5.06 2.95
C ASN A 15 -11.00 3.61 2.86
N THR A 16 -11.44 2.71 3.74
CA THR A 16 -11.04 1.29 3.68
C THR A 16 -11.52 0.63 2.39
N VAL A 17 -12.75 0.91 1.97
CA VAL A 17 -13.28 0.42 0.68
C VAL A 17 -12.49 0.98 -0.49
N ASP A 18 -12.15 2.27 -0.45
CA ASP A 18 -11.35 2.91 -1.51
C ASP A 18 -9.94 2.31 -1.60
N PHE A 19 -9.27 2.07 -0.47
CA PHE A 19 -7.96 1.42 -0.45
C PHE A 19 -8.02 -0.03 -0.95
N PHE A 20 -9.05 -0.78 -0.56
CA PHE A 20 -9.26 -2.14 -1.05
C PHE A 20 -9.42 -2.17 -2.58
N ASN A 21 -10.24 -1.27 -3.13
CA ASN A 21 -10.46 -1.17 -4.57
C ASN A 21 -9.16 -0.79 -5.30
N GLN A 22 -8.38 0.15 -4.76
CA GLN A 22 -7.08 0.51 -5.34
C GLN A 22 -6.09 -0.67 -5.31
N ILE A 23 -6.00 -1.39 -4.20
CA ILE A 23 -5.12 -2.57 -4.08
C ILE A 23 -5.55 -3.67 -5.05
N ASN A 24 -6.85 -3.92 -5.22
CA ASN A 24 -7.33 -4.93 -6.16
C ASN A 24 -7.01 -4.58 -7.62
N MET A 25 -7.17 -3.31 -8.00
CA MET A 25 -6.81 -2.84 -9.34
C MET A 25 -5.31 -3.06 -9.59
N LEU A 26 -4.46 -2.72 -8.61
CA LEU A 26 -3.01 -2.94 -8.69
C LEU A 26 -2.65 -4.44 -8.68
N TYR A 27 -3.33 -5.25 -7.87
CA TYR A 27 -3.13 -6.70 -7.85
C TYR A 27 -3.47 -7.33 -9.21
N GLY A 28 -4.50 -6.80 -9.89
CA GLY A 28 -4.89 -7.19 -11.24
C GLY A 28 -3.80 -7.00 -12.28
N THR A 29 -2.92 -5.99 -12.14
CA THR A 29 -1.82 -5.75 -13.11
C THR A 29 -0.59 -6.61 -12.85
N ILE A 30 -0.42 -7.10 -11.62
CA ILE A 30 0.70 -7.96 -11.22
C ILE A 30 0.37 -9.45 -11.19
N THR A 31 -0.91 -9.83 -11.21
CA THR A 31 -1.36 -11.22 -11.09
C THR A 31 -0.75 -12.14 -12.16
N GLU A 32 -0.54 -11.62 -13.37
CA GLU A 32 0.09 -12.35 -14.48
C GLU A 32 1.56 -12.72 -14.20
N PHE A 33 2.22 -11.97 -13.32
CA PHE A 33 3.62 -12.18 -12.95
C PHE A 33 3.81 -12.93 -11.63
N CYS A 34 2.72 -13.10 -10.87
CA CYS A 34 2.65 -13.74 -9.55
C CYS A 34 2.09 -15.17 -9.72
N THR A 35 2.92 -16.09 -10.21
CA THR A 35 2.56 -17.51 -10.41
C THR A 35 3.01 -18.38 -9.23
N GLU A 36 2.48 -19.60 -9.10
CA GLU A 36 2.92 -20.56 -8.07
C GLU A 36 4.44 -20.85 -8.12
N THR A 37 5.05 -20.78 -9.31
CA THR A 37 6.49 -20.99 -9.49
C THR A 37 7.34 -19.78 -9.09
N ASN A 38 6.80 -18.57 -9.23
CA ASN A 38 7.48 -17.32 -8.89
C ASN A 38 7.22 -16.88 -7.44
N CYS A 39 6.05 -17.22 -6.90
CA CYS A 39 5.53 -16.80 -5.60
C CYS A 39 4.92 -18.00 -4.85
N SER A 40 5.72 -19.05 -4.64
CA SER A 40 5.29 -20.30 -3.99
C SER A 40 4.82 -20.15 -2.54
N VAL A 41 5.19 -19.03 -1.89
CA VAL A 41 4.73 -18.64 -0.56
C VAL A 41 4.43 -17.15 -0.58
N MET A 42 3.28 -16.76 -0.02
CA MET A 42 2.93 -15.35 0.20
C MET A 42 3.96 -14.73 1.15
N SER A 43 4.87 -13.94 0.59
CA SER A 43 6.02 -13.40 1.30
C SER A 43 6.21 -11.92 0.97
N ALA A 44 6.60 -11.14 1.96
CA ALA A 44 6.85 -9.70 1.87
C ALA A 44 8.34 -9.42 2.18
N GLY A 45 9.24 -9.97 1.37
CA GLY A 45 10.69 -9.83 1.56
C GLY A 45 11.44 -9.55 0.25
N PRO A 46 12.77 -9.35 0.27
CA PRO A 46 13.56 -8.96 -0.90
C PRO A 46 13.54 -9.99 -2.05
N LYS A 47 13.06 -11.21 -1.79
CA LYS A 47 12.79 -12.25 -2.80
C LYS A 47 11.47 -12.03 -3.56
N CYS A 48 10.53 -11.27 -3.00
CA CYS A 48 9.34 -10.78 -3.69
C CYS A 48 9.69 -9.52 -4.47
N SER A 49 10.42 -9.70 -5.56
CA SER A 49 10.79 -8.62 -6.48
C SER A 49 9.61 -8.18 -7.36
N PHE A 50 8.57 -7.61 -6.75
CA PHE A 50 7.46 -6.96 -7.46
C PHE A 50 7.94 -5.72 -8.24
N SER A 51 8.88 -4.97 -7.64
CA SER A 51 9.44 -3.74 -8.21
C SER A 51 10.25 -3.93 -9.50
N LYS A 52 10.64 -5.16 -9.86
CA LYS A 52 11.38 -5.43 -11.11
C LYS A 52 10.49 -5.77 -12.30
N LYS A 53 9.22 -6.13 -12.06
CA LYS A 53 8.30 -6.60 -13.12
C LYS A 53 7.14 -5.64 -13.39
N LEU A 54 6.86 -4.69 -12.50
CA LEU A 54 5.89 -3.64 -12.74
C LEU A 54 6.41 -2.71 -13.84
N HIS A 55 5.64 -2.54 -14.92
CA HIS A 55 5.97 -1.56 -15.96
C HIS A 55 6.10 -0.17 -15.33
N LEU A 56 7.12 0.60 -15.73
CA LEU A 56 7.46 1.93 -15.18
C LEU A 56 6.28 2.90 -15.03
N GLN A 57 5.21 2.73 -15.80
CA GLN A 57 4.03 3.62 -15.77
C GLN A 57 3.18 3.47 -14.51
N GLU A 58 3.15 2.29 -13.87
CA GLU A 58 2.28 2.05 -12.71
C GLU A 58 2.97 2.28 -11.36
N GLU A 59 4.31 2.40 -11.36
CA GLU A 59 5.10 2.64 -10.15
C GLU A 59 4.68 3.95 -9.46
N ALA A 60 4.39 5.01 -10.24
CA ALA A 60 3.94 6.28 -9.70
C ALA A 60 2.57 6.18 -9.00
N HIS A 61 1.65 5.40 -9.57
CA HIS A 61 0.33 5.17 -8.99
C HIS A 61 0.44 4.35 -7.70
N LEU A 62 1.21 3.26 -7.73
CA LEU A 62 1.47 2.43 -6.55
C LEU A 62 2.09 3.26 -5.42
N ASN A 63 3.11 4.06 -5.72
CA ASN A 63 3.78 4.91 -4.74
C ASN A 63 2.83 5.94 -4.12
N THR A 64 1.96 6.55 -4.93
CA THR A 64 1.00 7.56 -4.47
C THR A 64 -0.08 6.92 -3.59
N SER A 65 -0.69 5.82 -4.05
CA SER A 65 -1.71 5.08 -3.29
C SER A 65 -1.14 4.53 -1.98
N PHE A 66 0.08 3.96 -2.02
CA PHE A 66 0.74 3.44 -0.83
C PHE A 66 1.09 4.55 0.16
N LYS A 67 1.58 5.70 -0.31
CA LYS A 67 1.84 6.86 0.53
C LYS A 67 0.55 7.37 1.20
N HIS A 68 -0.55 7.45 0.46
CA HIS A 68 -1.84 7.83 1.02
C HIS A 68 -2.31 6.85 2.09
N PHE A 69 -2.22 5.55 1.82
CA PHE A 69 -2.57 4.50 2.79
C PHE A 69 -1.74 4.61 4.08
N ILE A 70 -0.41 4.75 3.97
CA ILE A 70 0.48 4.85 5.13
C ILE A 70 0.16 6.09 5.97
N PHE A 71 -0.06 7.24 5.34
CA PHE A 71 -0.44 8.44 6.09
C PHE A 71 -1.82 8.30 6.75
N PHE A 72 -2.78 7.67 6.08
CA PHE A 72 -4.10 7.42 6.66
C PHE A 72 -4.01 6.50 7.89
N VAL A 73 -3.26 5.41 7.78
CA VAL A 73 -3.01 4.46 8.87
C VAL A 73 -2.29 5.13 10.03
N GLN A 74 -1.30 6.00 9.78
CA GLN A 74 -0.56 6.72 10.81
C GLN A 74 -1.43 7.76 11.51
N GLU A 75 -2.23 8.51 10.75
CA GLU A 75 -3.15 9.53 11.27
C GLU A 75 -4.15 8.94 12.27
N PHE A 76 -4.73 7.79 11.93
CA PHE A 76 -5.78 7.14 12.74
C PHE A 76 -5.25 5.98 13.58
N ASN A 77 -3.93 5.75 13.61
CA ASN A 77 -3.26 4.67 14.33
C ASN A 77 -3.90 3.28 14.13
N LEU A 78 -4.20 2.94 12.87
CA LEU A 78 -5.00 1.76 12.51
C LEU A 78 -4.21 0.44 12.46
N ILE A 79 -2.88 0.51 12.34
CA ILE A 79 -2.01 -0.66 12.21
C ILE A 79 -0.87 -0.55 13.23
N ASP A 80 -0.60 -1.65 13.92
CA ASP A 80 0.54 -1.74 14.82
C ASP A 80 1.85 -1.58 14.04
N ARG A 81 2.78 -0.80 14.59
CA ARG A 81 4.12 -0.57 14.01
C ARG A 81 4.85 -1.88 13.70
N ARG A 82 4.60 -2.95 14.45
CA ARG A 82 5.21 -4.28 14.21
C ARG A 82 4.83 -4.86 12.84
N GLU A 83 3.61 -4.61 12.37
CA GLU A 83 3.12 -5.06 11.06
C GLU A 83 3.70 -4.22 9.91
N LEU A 84 4.19 -3.01 10.20
CA LEU A 84 4.80 -2.11 9.22
C LEU A 84 6.29 -2.35 9.01
N VAL A 85 6.93 -3.16 9.87
CA VAL A 85 8.38 -3.46 9.80
C VAL A 85 8.83 -3.96 8.41
N PRO A 86 8.12 -4.88 7.72
CA PRO A 86 8.53 -5.33 6.39
C PRO A 86 8.53 -4.23 5.32
N LEU A 87 7.79 -3.15 5.56
CA LEU A 87 7.60 -2.04 4.62
C LEU A 87 8.40 -0.80 5.03
N GLN A 88 9.17 -0.88 6.12
CA GLN A 88 9.86 0.27 6.71
C GLN A 88 10.79 0.99 5.71
N GLU A 89 11.59 0.23 4.95
CA GLU A 89 12.47 0.79 3.91
C GLU A 89 11.69 1.53 2.81
N LEU A 90 10.53 1.01 2.41
CA LEU A 90 9.67 1.63 1.41
C LEU A 90 9.00 2.90 1.96
N ILE A 91 8.52 2.85 3.21
CA ILE A 91 7.92 4.00 3.90
C ILE A 91 8.94 5.14 4.00
N GLU A 92 10.17 4.85 4.39
CA GLU A 92 11.26 5.85 4.48
C GLU A 92 11.61 6.44 3.11
N LYS A 93 11.71 5.59 2.08
CA LYS A 93 11.97 6.02 0.71
C LYS A 93 10.87 6.92 0.14
N LEU A 94 9.61 6.68 0.50
CA LEU A 94 8.46 7.47 0.02
C LEU A 94 8.21 8.73 0.87
N GLY A 95 8.62 8.73 2.13
CA GLY A 95 8.57 9.90 3.02
C GLY A 95 9.57 10.99 2.64
N THR A 96 10.72 10.61 2.08
CA THR A 96 11.80 11.54 1.70
C THR A 96 11.55 12.34 0.42
N LYS A 97 10.59 11.94 -0.43
CA LYS A 97 10.35 12.59 -1.74
C LYS A 97 9.55 13.90 -1.67
N ASP A 98 9.02 14.27 -0.51
CA ASP A 98 8.23 15.49 -0.28
C ASP A 98 8.86 16.44 0.76
N ARG A 99 10.19 16.43 0.91
CA ARG A 99 10.90 17.42 1.72
C ARG A 99 11.81 18.31 0.86
#